data_AF-A0A1V1W955-F1
#
_entry.id   AF-A0A1V1W955-F1
#
_cell.length_a   1.000
_cell.length_b   1.000
_cell.length_c   1.000
_cell.angle_alpha   90.00
_cell.angle_beta   90.00
_cell.angle_gamma   90.00
#
_symmetry.space_group_name_H-M   'P 1'
#
loop_
_entity.id
_entity.type
_entity.pdbx_description
1 polymer ?
#
loop_
_entity_poly.entity_id
_entity_poly.type
_entity_poly.pdbx_seq_one_letter_code
_entity_poly.pdbx_strand_id
1 'polypeptide(L)'
;MTYQFKFTTKIRNPKTFLYNTGPISDITDTTWNRPQYYTVTKVKNGRSTVLGTKLTTPPVNVGKRSTPDYATLAGQALHKLGRRRVFAGQRADAFHVDLGSIFDLGALRPFNEAHLISMPNMGGKNAVQSYNVHTIALQVPIDEVSASGDRPTDPMSADAVIGVWATASRRKGRVYDSKLGKYVGNGPWVQVSRLGNPLFNEVIVPMAEKDAWNSAHPANDAKYTKYVNRPELAGLLPVLYPGVFPNLAAYTKPRADLNAILMTGIPAGVVPGFQNYTGPVQSDMLRLNVAIPPSETENSLGLVAGDAAGFPNGRRIGDDVVTIELRAIAGLTIPLVDPSFTPDGAASAVEDGTTDTNAPLLETFPFLGLPGGGYQTEPGTTSAS
;
A
#
# COMPACT_ATOMS: atom_id res chain seq x y z
N MET A 1 13.43 -9.23 10.42
CA MET A 1 12.45 -9.41 11.52
C MET A 1 11.05 -9.39 10.93
N THR A 2 10.07 -10.09 11.50
CA THR A 2 8.70 -10.18 10.97
C THR A 2 7.67 -10.15 12.09
N TYR A 3 6.55 -9.47 11.88
CA TYR A 3 5.36 -9.56 12.75
C TYR A 3 4.27 -10.32 11.99
N GLN A 4 3.87 -11.47 12.52
CA GLN A 4 2.91 -12.37 11.90
C GLN A 4 1.56 -12.25 12.58
N PHE A 5 0.52 -12.01 11.79
CA PHE A 5 -0.87 -11.95 12.22
C PHE A 5 -1.59 -13.21 11.73
N LYS A 6 -2.07 -14.04 12.67
CA LYS A 6 -2.80 -15.27 12.35
C LYS A 6 -4.24 -15.18 12.85
N PHE A 7 -5.18 -15.12 11.92
CA PHE A 7 -6.60 -14.94 12.21
C PHE A 7 -7.32 -16.27 12.44
N THR A 8 -8.33 -16.25 13.31
CA THR A 8 -9.26 -17.35 13.58
C THR A 8 -10.66 -16.78 13.68
N THR A 9 -11.57 -17.25 12.84
CA THR A 9 -13.00 -16.86 12.86
C THR A 9 -13.82 -17.96 13.47
N LYS A 10 -14.82 -17.60 14.28
CA LYS A 10 -15.81 -18.55 14.83
C LYS A 10 -17.19 -18.28 14.25
N ILE A 11 -18.06 -19.28 14.30
CA ILE A 11 -19.51 -19.15 14.13
C ILE A 11 -20.11 -19.70 15.43
N ARG A 12 -20.82 -18.86 16.20
CA ARG A 12 -21.36 -19.24 17.53
C ARG A 12 -22.68 -20.01 17.40
N ASN A 13 -23.55 -19.56 16.51
CA ASN A 13 -24.82 -20.16 16.15
C ASN A 13 -24.79 -20.57 14.66
N PRO A 14 -24.55 -21.86 14.34
CA PRO A 14 -24.52 -22.34 12.96
C PRO A 14 -25.92 -22.54 12.35
N LYS A 15 -27.00 -22.30 13.12
CA LYS A 15 -28.40 -22.51 12.68
C LYS A 15 -29.05 -21.26 12.09
N THR A 16 -28.32 -20.17 11.92
CA THR A 16 -28.82 -18.92 11.32
C THR A 16 -27.88 -18.44 10.23
N PHE A 17 -28.45 -17.80 9.21
CA PHE A 17 -27.69 -17.09 8.19
C PHE A 17 -27.18 -15.71 8.67
N LEU A 18 -27.71 -15.22 9.81
CA LEU A 18 -27.42 -13.89 10.31
C LEU A 18 -25.99 -13.76 10.86
N TYR A 19 -25.33 -12.65 10.51
CA TYR A 19 -24.04 -12.24 11.09
C TYR A 19 -24.13 -11.92 12.59
N ASN A 20 -25.30 -11.45 13.03
CA ASN A 20 -25.63 -11.12 14.41
C ASN A 20 -27.13 -11.33 14.64
N THR A 21 -27.52 -11.85 15.81
CA THR A 21 -28.92 -12.16 16.15
C THR A 21 -29.60 -11.04 16.96
N GLY A 22 -28.92 -9.91 17.11
CA GLY A 22 -29.35 -8.69 17.78
C GLY A 22 -28.27 -7.61 17.63
N PRO A 23 -28.49 -6.38 18.10
CA PRO A 23 -27.47 -5.34 18.08
C PRO A 23 -26.17 -5.80 18.76
N ILE A 24 -25.04 -5.31 18.25
CA ILE A 24 -23.72 -5.46 18.84
C ILE A 24 -23.32 -4.07 19.36
N SER A 25 -23.38 -3.89 20.66
CA SER A 25 -22.95 -2.68 21.37
C SER A 25 -21.63 -2.89 22.11
N ASP A 26 -21.21 -4.14 22.31
CA ASP A 26 -19.92 -4.53 22.87
C ASP A 26 -19.26 -5.65 22.05
N ILE A 27 -17.92 -5.63 21.93
CA ILE A 27 -17.14 -6.62 21.18
C ILE A 27 -17.27 -8.05 21.74
N THR A 28 -17.75 -8.20 22.97
CA THR A 28 -18.01 -9.50 23.60
C THR A 28 -19.46 -9.96 23.49
N ASP A 29 -20.37 -9.14 22.96
CA ASP A 29 -21.80 -9.43 22.89
C ASP A 29 -22.09 -10.79 22.29
N THR A 30 -22.94 -11.56 22.98
CA THR A 30 -23.32 -12.92 22.57
C THR A 30 -24.17 -12.93 21.30
N THR A 31 -24.83 -11.81 20.99
CA THR A 31 -25.57 -11.58 19.74
C THR A 31 -24.67 -11.55 18.51
N TRP A 32 -23.36 -11.27 18.66
CA TRP A 32 -22.42 -11.35 17.55
C TRP A 32 -22.13 -12.81 17.19
N ASN A 33 -22.60 -13.25 16.04
CA ASN A 33 -22.51 -14.66 15.63
C ASN A 33 -21.11 -15.03 15.10
N ARG A 34 -20.40 -14.09 14.49
CA ARG A 34 -19.17 -14.37 13.73
C ARG A 34 -17.95 -13.58 14.23
N PRO A 35 -17.52 -13.73 15.49
CA PRO A 35 -16.32 -13.08 15.98
C PRO A 35 -15.06 -13.60 15.32
N GLN A 36 -14.12 -12.68 15.08
CA GLN A 36 -12.79 -13.00 14.60
C GLN A 36 -11.76 -12.52 15.62
N TYR A 37 -10.74 -13.36 15.79
CA TYR A 37 -9.61 -13.11 16.67
C TYR A 37 -8.30 -13.28 15.91
N TYR A 38 -7.22 -12.74 16.44
CA TYR A 38 -5.89 -12.97 15.90
C TYR A 38 -4.82 -13.15 16.99
N THR A 39 -3.73 -13.80 16.59
CA THR A 39 -2.49 -13.91 17.35
C THR A 39 -1.42 -13.09 16.64
N VAL A 40 -0.63 -12.34 17.41
CA VAL A 40 0.56 -11.62 16.91
C VAL A 40 1.81 -12.33 17.38
N THR A 41 2.68 -12.71 16.45
CA THR A 41 3.97 -13.36 16.74
C THR A 41 5.11 -12.53 16.13
N LYS A 42 6.12 -12.21 16.93
CA LYS A 42 7.36 -11.59 16.47
C LYS A 42 8.37 -12.69 16.12
N VAL A 43 8.94 -12.64 14.94
CA VAL A 43 10.02 -13.53 14.50
C VAL A 43 11.28 -12.68 14.24
N LYS A 44 12.34 -12.91 15.02
CA LYS A 44 13.64 -12.23 14.87
C LYS A 44 14.75 -13.27 15.00
N ASN A 45 15.65 -13.33 14.02
CA ASN A 45 16.79 -14.25 13.97
C ASN A 45 16.39 -15.72 14.22
N GLY A 46 15.33 -16.18 13.55
CA GLY A 46 14.78 -17.53 13.71
C GLY A 46 13.99 -17.78 15.00
N ARG A 47 14.06 -16.88 15.99
CA ARG A 47 13.31 -17.00 17.25
C ARG A 47 11.92 -16.41 17.11
N SER A 48 10.92 -17.23 17.45
CA SER A 48 9.51 -16.84 17.49
C SER A 48 9.07 -16.52 18.93
N THR A 49 8.46 -15.35 19.12
CA THR A 49 7.88 -14.90 20.39
C THR A 49 6.44 -14.48 20.16
N VAL A 50 5.50 -15.16 20.81
CA VAL A 50 4.09 -14.75 20.81
C VAL A 50 3.95 -13.48 21.64
N LEU A 51 3.44 -12.41 21.04
CA LEU A 51 3.25 -11.12 21.70
C LEU A 51 1.84 -10.97 22.28
N GLY A 52 0.83 -11.59 21.65
CA GLY A 52 -0.56 -11.56 22.08
C GLY A 52 -1.37 -12.65 21.39
N THR A 53 -2.39 -13.17 22.07
CA THR A 53 -3.30 -14.20 21.55
C THR A 53 -4.75 -13.81 21.79
N LYS A 54 -5.68 -14.36 21.00
CA LYS A 54 -7.11 -14.09 21.10
C LYS A 54 -7.46 -12.59 21.08
N LEU A 55 -6.65 -11.78 20.39
CA LEU A 55 -6.91 -10.35 20.20
C LEU A 55 -8.14 -10.21 19.31
N THR A 56 -9.11 -9.41 19.71
CA THR A 56 -10.36 -9.22 18.97
C THR A 56 -10.17 -8.32 17.76
N THR A 57 -10.84 -8.65 16.65
CA THR A 57 -11.17 -7.66 15.61
C THR A 57 -12.51 -7.01 15.97
N PRO A 58 -12.82 -5.78 15.53
CA PRO A 58 -14.20 -5.30 15.63
C PRO A 58 -15.12 -6.14 14.72
N PRO A 59 -16.44 -6.15 14.96
CA PRO A 59 -17.39 -6.65 13.96
C PRO A 59 -17.31 -5.82 12.67
N VAL A 60 -17.89 -6.29 11.56
CA VAL A 60 -18.03 -5.46 10.35
C VAL A 60 -19.14 -4.41 10.54
N ASN A 61 -18.99 -3.23 9.93
CA ASN A 61 -19.99 -2.17 9.98
C ASN A 61 -21.16 -2.51 9.04
N VAL A 62 -22.12 -3.31 9.51
CA VAL A 62 -23.26 -3.74 8.69
C VAL A 62 -24.28 -2.60 8.53
N GLY A 63 -24.58 -1.88 9.61
CA GLY A 63 -25.60 -0.83 9.63
C GLY A 63 -26.23 -0.64 11.01
N LYS A 64 -27.07 0.40 11.16
CA LYS A 64 -27.57 0.89 12.45
C LYS A 64 -28.24 -0.17 13.35
N ARG A 65 -28.86 -1.20 12.78
CA ARG A 65 -29.49 -2.30 13.56
C ARG A 65 -28.47 -3.29 14.15
N SER A 66 -27.35 -3.48 13.47
CA SER A 66 -26.34 -4.48 13.83
C SER A 66 -25.17 -3.86 14.58
N THR A 67 -24.66 -2.74 14.10
CA THR A 67 -23.50 -2.02 14.64
C THR A 67 -23.86 -0.54 14.78
N PRO A 68 -24.72 -0.17 15.76
CA PRO A 68 -25.22 1.19 15.92
C PRO A 68 -24.09 2.21 16.19
N ASP A 69 -23.01 1.78 16.85
CA ASP A 69 -21.82 2.59 17.12
C ASP A 69 -20.55 1.80 16.78
N TYR A 70 -20.12 1.88 15.53
CA TYR A 70 -18.90 1.22 15.09
C TYR A 70 -17.63 1.84 15.71
N ALA A 71 -17.63 3.13 16.04
CA ALA A 71 -16.45 3.80 16.58
C ALA A 71 -16.06 3.22 17.94
N THR A 72 -17.05 3.03 18.83
CA THR A 72 -16.85 2.37 20.12
C THR A 72 -16.32 0.95 19.95
N LEU A 73 -16.94 0.15 19.08
CA LEU A 73 -16.52 -1.23 18.80
C LEU A 73 -15.09 -1.30 18.21
N ALA A 74 -14.73 -0.37 17.33
CA ALA A 74 -13.39 -0.26 16.78
C ALA A 74 -12.35 0.12 17.84
N GLY A 75 -12.72 1.00 18.78
CA GLY A 75 -11.88 1.37 19.92
C GLY A 75 -11.60 0.18 20.85
N GLN A 76 -12.61 -0.67 21.10
CA GLN A 76 -12.45 -1.90 21.89
C GLN A 76 -11.54 -2.95 21.23
N ALA A 77 -11.26 -2.83 19.93
CA ALA A 77 -10.36 -3.70 19.18
C ALA A 77 -8.93 -3.16 19.05
N LEU A 78 -8.58 -2.09 19.78
CA LEU A 78 -7.22 -1.58 19.91
C LEU A 78 -6.49 -2.35 21.01
N HIS A 79 -5.37 -2.99 20.67
CA HIS A 79 -4.61 -3.82 21.63
C HIS A 79 -3.21 -3.25 21.87
N LYS A 80 -2.80 -3.23 23.15
CA LYS A 80 -1.44 -2.89 23.56
C LYS A 80 -0.64 -4.16 23.83
N LEU A 81 0.54 -4.29 23.20
CA LEU A 81 1.46 -5.43 23.33
C LEU A 81 2.83 -4.94 23.81
N GLY A 82 2.93 -4.61 25.10
CA GLY A 82 4.10 -3.92 25.67
C GLY A 82 4.18 -2.47 25.19
N ARG A 83 5.29 -2.11 24.52
CA ARG A 83 5.50 -0.78 23.88
C ARG A 83 4.89 -0.65 22.48
N ARG A 84 4.09 -1.65 22.06
CA ARG A 84 3.50 -1.72 20.71
C ARG A 84 1.99 -1.56 20.78
N ARG A 85 1.39 -1.05 19.70
CA ARG A 85 -0.06 -1.05 19.49
C ARG A 85 -0.39 -1.81 18.21
N VAL A 86 -1.47 -2.58 18.24
CA VAL A 86 -1.97 -3.30 17.07
C VAL A 86 -3.47 -3.12 16.92
N PHE A 87 -3.90 -3.12 15.67
CA PHE A 87 -5.30 -3.12 15.28
C PHE A 87 -5.47 -4.01 14.05
N ALA A 88 -6.54 -4.80 14.01
CA ALA A 88 -6.96 -5.47 12.80
C ALA A 88 -8.48 -5.40 12.66
N GLY A 89 -8.99 -4.82 11.58
CA GLY A 89 -10.42 -4.56 11.42
C GLY A 89 -10.75 -3.70 10.21
N GLN A 90 -12.04 -3.41 10.03
CA GLN A 90 -12.52 -2.65 8.88
C GLN A 90 -12.23 -1.14 9.05
N ARG A 91 -11.78 -0.50 7.97
CA ARG A 91 -11.56 0.95 7.83
C ARG A 91 -12.02 1.41 6.45
N ALA A 92 -12.29 2.70 6.31
CA ALA A 92 -12.43 3.28 4.99
C ALA A 92 -11.08 3.15 4.27
N ASP A 93 -11.10 2.81 2.98
CA ASP A 93 -9.87 2.86 2.19
C ASP A 93 -9.41 4.31 2.07
N ALA A 94 -8.14 4.54 2.35
CA ALA A 94 -7.53 5.87 2.21
C ALA A 94 -6.67 5.96 0.93
N PHE A 95 -6.56 4.86 0.19
CA PHE A 95 -5.96 4.89 -1.13
C PHE A 95 -6.93 5.50 -2.14
N HIS A 96 -6.40 6.20 -3.14
CA HIS A 96 -7.14 6.70 -4.27
C HIS A 96 -6.31 6.47 -5.52
N VAL A 97 -6.98 6.09 -6.61
CA VAL A 97 -6.32 5.78 -7.89
C VAL A 97 -7.34 5.75 -9.02
N ASP A 98 -7.01 6.32 -10.18
CA ASP A 98 -7.80 6.14 -11.41
C ASP A 98 -7.34 4.92 -12.22
N LEU A 99 -7.75 3.73 -11.76
CA LEU A 99 -7.45 2.46 -12.46
C LEU A 99 -8.09 2.44 -13.85
N GLY A 100 -9.27 3.05 -14.01
CA GLY A 100 -10.00 3.05 -15.27
C GLY A 100 -9.27 3.83 -16.36
N SER A 101 -8.52 4.87 -16.00
CA SER A 101 -7.70 5.62 -16.95
C SER A 101 -6.44 4.86 -17.33
N ILE A 102 -5.59 4.50 -16.36
CA ILE A 102 -4.27 3.97 -16.68
C ILE A 102 -4.33 2.57 -17.32
N PHE A 103 -5.31 1.74 -16.95
CA PHE A 103 -5.50 0.43 -17.56
C PHE A 103 -6.32 0.46 -18.85
N ASP A 104 -6.95 1.58 -19.19
CA ASP A 104 -7.49 1.85 -20.51
C ASP A 104 -6.40 2.46 -21.40
N LEU A 105 -5.47 1.59 -21.80
CA LEU A 105 -4.37 1.90 -22.71
C LEU A 105 -3.45 3.05 -22.25
N GLY A 106 -3.16 3.16 -20.95
CA GLY A 106 -2.20 4.14 -20.45
C GLY A 106 -2.70 5.58 -20.46
N ALA A 107 -4.03 5.78 -20.47
CA ALA A 107 -4.61 7.11 -20.54
C ALA A 107 -4.28 7.95 -19.28
N LEU A 108 -3.86 9.18 -19.51
CA LEU A 108 -3.61 10.26 -18.56
C LEU A 108 -4.72 11.31 -18.70
N ARG A 109 -5.51 11.48 -17.64
CA ARG A 109 -6.67 12.40 -17.61
C ARG A 109 -6.35 13.84 -18.08
N PRO A 110 -5.24 14.47 -17.67
CA PRO A 110 -4.92 15.84 -18.09
C PRO A 110 -4.60 15.99 -19.58
N PHE A 111 -4.32 14.89 -20.28
CA PHE A 111 -3.88 14.89 -21.68
C PHE A 111 -4.82 14.12 -22.60
N ASN A 112 -6.05 13.82 -22.17
CA ASN A 112 -6.95 12.88 -22.86
C ASN A 112 -7.19 13.23 -24.35
N GLU A 113 -7.21 14.51 -24.69
CA GLU A 113 -7.35 15.00 -26.07
C GLU A 113 -6.07 14.83 -26.92
N ALA A 114 -4.91 14.72 -26.28
CA ALA A 114 -3.63 14.46 -26.94
C ALA A 114 -3.31 12.96 -27.06
N HIS A 115 -4.16 12.09 -26.49
CA HIS A 115 -4.02 10.65 -26.62
C HIS A 115 -4.25 10.23 -28.08
N LEU A 116 -3.53 9.21 -28.56
CA LEU A 116 -3.62 8.66 -29.91
C LEU A 116 -5.05 8.24 -30.27
N ILE A 117 -5.79 7.75 -29.27
CA ILE A 117 -7.24 7.56 -29.30
C ILE A 117 -7.84 8.69 -28.48
N SER A 118 -8.02 9.86 -29.11
CA SER A 118 -8.43 11.08 -28.44
C SER A 118 -9.83 10.97 -27.84
N MET A 119 -9.98 11.45 -26.61
CA MET A 119 -11.25 11.61 -25.92
C MET A 119 -11.34 13.00 -25.28
N PRO A 120 -12.55 13.53 -25.01
CA PRO A 120 -12.68 14.77 -24.24
C PRO A 120 -11.96 14.69 -22.90
N ASN A 121 -11.44 15.84 -22.44
CA ASN A 121 -10.87 15.93 -21.10
C ASN A 121 -11.89 15.52 -20.04
N MET A 122 -11.44 14.71 -19.07
CA MET A 122 -12.27 14.18 -17.98
C MET A 122 -11.51 14.30 -16.67
N GLY A 123 -12.24 14.55 -15.57
CA GLY A 123 -11.66 14.47 -14.23
C GLY A 123 -11.30 13.04 -13.84
N GLY A 124 -10.35 12.90 -12.91
CA GLY A 124 -9.97 11.61 -12.34
C GLY A 124 -11.15 10.94 -11.62
N LYS A 125 -11.21 9.61 -11.72
CA LYS A 125 -12.22 8.78 -11.05
C LYS A 125 -11.53 7.86 -10.07
N ASN A 126 -11.68 8.11 -8.77
CA ASN A 126 -11.17 7.21 -7.74
C ASN A 126 -11.90 5.86 -7.80
N ALA A 127 -11.21 4.84 -8.31
CA ALA A 127 -11.75 3.50 -8.54
C ALA A 127 -12.05 2.71 -7.25
N VAL A 128 -11.52 3.16 -6.12
CA VAL A 128 -11.73 2.56 -4.79
C VAL A 128 -12.55 3.45 -3.85
N GLN A 129 -13.20 4.48 -4.40
CA GLN A 129 -14.11 5.33 -3.66
C GLN A 129 -15.23 4.50 -3.00
N SER A 130 -15.58 4.85 -1.76
CA SER A 130 -16.61 4.18 -0.95
C SER A 130 -16.30 2.72 -0.59
N TYR A 131 -15.09 2.23 -0.87
CA TYR A 131 -14.65 0.92 -0.40
C TYR A 131 -14.17 0.95 1.05
N ASN A 132 -14.45 -0.15 1.72
CA ASN A 132 -13.88 -0.46 3.01
C ASN A 132 -12.80 -1.53 2.83
N VAL A 133 -11.68 -1.38 3.53
CA VAL A 133 -10.60 -2.36 3.59
C VAL A 133 -10.49 -3.00 4.96
N HIS A 134 -9.93 -4.21 5.00
CA HIS A 134 -9.48 -4.83 6.25
C HIS A 134 -8.04 -4.44 6.52
N THR A 135 -7.85 -3.48 7.42
CA THR A 135 -6.55 -2.98 7.83
C THR A 135 -5.90 -3.90 8.85
N ILE A 136 -4.60 -4.16 8.68
CA ILE A 136 -3.72 -4.58 9.76
C ILE A 136 -2.78 -3.41 10.05
N ALA A 137 -2.88 -2.81 11.23
CA ALA A 137 -2.03 -1.72 11.66
C ALA A 137 -1.14 -2.16 12.83
N LEU A 138 0.12 -1.71 12.79
CA LEU A 138 1.13 -2.03 13.78
C LEU A 138 1.94 -0.76 14.07
N GLN A 139 1.95 -0.33 15.33
CA GLN A 139 2.88 0.69 15.81
C GLN A 139 3.96 0.02 16.64
N VAL A 140 5.22 0.22 16.26
CA VAL A 140 6.41 -0.33 16.91
C VAL A 140 7.38 0.79 17.28
N PRO A 141 8.11 0.66 18.40
CA PRO A 141 9.19 1.58 18.72
C PRO A 141 10.32 1.52 17.67
N ILE A 142 10.90 2.68 17.35
CA ILE A 142 11.98 2.80 16.35
C ILE A 142 13.21 1.99 16.76
N ASP A 143 13.57 2.02 18.04
CA ASP A 143 14.68 1.25 18.64
C ASP A 143 14.52 -0.27 18.50
N GLU A 144 13.31 -0.77 18.23
CA GLU A 144 13.13 -2.21 17.96
C GLU A 144 13.43 -2.63 16.51
N VAL A 145 13.31 -1.68 15.57
CA VAL A 145 13.37 -1.91 14.13
C VAL A 145 14.64 -1.37 13.49
N SER A 146 15.29 -0.38 14.10
CA SER A 146 16.57 0.15 13.65
C SER A 146 17.69 -0.90 13.74
N ALA A 147 18.70 -0.76 12.89
CA ALA A 147 19.85 -1.67 12.90
C ALA A 147 20.66 -1.54 14.20
N SER A 148 20.83 -0.31 14.69
CA SER A 148 21.58 0.01 15.91
C SER A 148 20.90 -0.42 17.21
N GLY A 149 19.57 -0.60 17.19
CA GLY A 149 18.80 -0.86 18.40
C GLY A 149 18.49 0.39 19.23
N ASP A 150 18.78 1.59 18.69
CA ASP A 150 18.47 2.89 19.26
C ASP A 150 17.63 3.72 18.28
N ARG A 151 17.15 4.90 18.70
CA ARG A 151 16.48 5.85 17.79
C ARG A 151 17.54 6.68 17.04
N PRO A 152 17.72 6.50 15.72
CA PRO A 152 18.69 7.28 14.95
C PRO A 152 18.25 8.75 14.87
N THR A 153 19.20 9.68 14.92
CA THR A 153 18.96 11.13 14.84
C THR A 153 19.63 11.80 13.64
N ASP A 154 20.58 11.12 13.00
CA ASP A 154 21.26 11.59 11.80
C ASP A 154 20.63 10.97 10.55
N PRO A 155 19.93 11.76 9.70
CA PRO A 155 19.37 11.26 8.45
C PRO A 155 20.40 10.70 7.48
N MET A 156 21.67 11.11 7.59
CA MET A 156 22.72 10.64 6.69
C MET A 156 23.35 9.32 7.14
N SER A 157 22.98 8.82 8.32
CA SER A 157 23.43 7.51 8.80
C SER A 157 22.73 6.38 8.05
N ALA A 158 23.51 5.40 7.57
CA ALA A 158 22.98 4.19 6.96
C ALA A 158 22.13 3.36 7.95
N ASP A 159 22.40 3.46 9.26
CA ASP A 159 21.63 2.77 10.31
C ASP A 159 20.25 3.38 10.55
N ALA A 160 19.97 4.55 9.95
CA ALA A 160 18.69 5.24 10.05
C ALA A 160 17.62 4.67 9.11
N VAL A 161 17.95 3.74 8.22
CA VAL A 161 17.01 3.28 7.18
C VAL A 161 16.53 1.86 7.45
N ILE A 162 15.22 1.66 7.35
CA ILE A 162 14.59 0.33 7.37
C ILE A 162 13.87 0.06 6.04
N GLY A 163 13.91 -1.20 5.60
CA GLY A 163 13.08 -1.69 4.50
C GLY A 163 11.84 -2.41 5.01
N VAL A 164 10.68 -2.09 4.45
CA VAL A 164 9.38 -2.65 4.87
C VAL A 164 8.61 -3.16 3.65
N TRP A 165 8.04 -4.35 3.78
CA TRP A 165 7.09 -4.91 2.83
C TRP A 165 6.07 -5.79 3.57
N ALA A 166 4.90 -5.96 2.98
CA ALA A 166 3.88 -6.86 3.50
C ALA A 166 3.85 -8.16 2.69
N THR A 167 3.41 -9.25 3.32
CA THR A 167 3.18 -10.53 2.66
C THR A 167 1.85 -11.12 3.09
N ALA A 168 1.20 -11.84 2.17
CA ALA A 168 0.09 -12.72 2.49
C ALA A 168 0.53 -14.18 2.30
N SER A 169 0.21 -15.02 3.27
CA SER A 169 0.51 -16.45 3.20
C SER A 169 -0.75 -17.30 3.17
N ARG A 170 -0.66 -18.47 2.51
CA ARG A 170 -1.68 -19.52 2.51
C ARG A 170 -1.03 -20.88 2.78
N ARG A 171 -1.83 -21.87 3.16
CA ARG A 171 -1.35 -23.27 3.24
C ARG A 171 -0.99 -23.75 1.83
N LYS A 172 0.16 -24.43 1.70
CA LYS A 172 0.75 -24.85 0.41
C LYS A 172 -0.22 -25.64 -0.48
N GLY A 173 -1.01 -26.52 0.12
CA GLY A 173 -2.02 -27.30 -0.58
C GLY A 173 -3.45 -26.95 -0.13
N ARG A 174 -4.42 -27.23 -1.01
CA ARG A 174 -5.84 -27.29 -0.67
C ARG A 174 -6.35 -28.70 -0.99
N VAL A 175 -7.04 -29.32 -0.04
CA VAL A 175 -7.67 -30.64 -0.20
C VAL A 175 -9.17 -30.46 -0.04
N TYR A 176 -9.97 -31.05 -0.92
CA TYR A 176 -11.42 -31.02 -0.78
C TYR A 176 -11.85 -32.03 0.30
N ASP A 177 -12.49 -31.53 1.35
CA ASP A 177 -13.11 -32.36 2.39
C ASP A 177 -14.59 -32.53 2.05
N SER A 178 -14.96 -33.73 1.57
CA SER A 178 -16.33 -34.04 1.16
C SER A 178 -17.32 -34.09 2.32
N LYS A 179 -16.86 -34.39 3.55
CA LYS A 179 -17.73 -34.39 4.74
C LYS A 179 -18.09 -32.97 5.16
N LEU A 180 -17.15 -32.04 5.00
CA LEU A 180 -17.36 -30.62 5.30
C LEU A 180 -17.85 -29.80 4.09
N GLY A 181 -17.86 -30.40 2.89
CA GLY A 181 -18.26 -29.76 1.63
C GLY A 181 -17.36 -28.57 1.24
N LYS A 182 -16.09 -28.55 1.67
CA LYS A 182 -15.21 -27.38 1.47
C LYS A 182 -13.74 -27.77 1.30
N TYR A 183 -12.98 -26.89 0.65
CA TYR A 183 -11.53 -27.01 0.64
C TYR A 183 -10.92 -26.65 2.00
N VAL A 184 -10.00 -27.48 2.48
CA VAL A 184 -9.19 -27.26 3.68
C VAL A 184 -7.72 -27.10 3.30
N GLY A 185 -7.01 -26.22 4.01
CA GLY A 185 -5.59 -25.98 3.77
C GLY A 185 -4.71 -27.08 4.37
N ASN A 186 -3.73 -27.56 3.60
CA ASN A 186 -2.78 -28.61 4.00
C ASN A 186 -1.32 -28.15 3.81
N GLY A 187 -0.40 -28.69 4.62
CA GLY A 187 1.04 -28.41 4.52
C GLY A 187 1.51 -27.09 5.16
N PRO A 188 2.76 -26.66 4.89
CA PRO A 188 3.32 -25.44 5.47
C PRO A 188 2.62 -24.18 4.93
N TRP A 189 2.83 -23.04 5.60
CA TRP A 189 2.47 -21.73 5.06
C TRP A 189 3.48 -21.29 4.01
N VAL A 190 3.00 -20.78 2.89
CA VAL A 190 3.81 -20.23 1.79
C VAL A 190 3.27 -18.85 1.42
N GLN A 191 4.17 -17.95 1.02
CA GLN A 191 3.80 -16.64 0.50
C GLN A 191 3.06 -16.82 -0.83
N VAL A 192 1.98 -16.06 -1.02
CA VAL A 192 1.20 -16.05 -2.27
C VAL A 192 1.01 -14.65 -2.84
N SER A 193 1.36 -13.63 -2.07
CA SER A 193 1.33 -12.23 -2.48
C SER A 193 2.22 -11.44 -1.54
N ARG A 194 2.72 -10.31 -2.03
CA ARG A 194 3.47 -9.32 -1.28
C ARG A 194 3.31 -7.96 -1.93
N LEU A 195 3.69 -6.92 -1.21
CA LEU A 195 3.83 -5.59 -1.78
C LEU A 195 4.78 -4.77 -0.91
N GLY A 196 5.73 -4.09 -1.55
CA GLY A 196 6.48 -2.96 -1.00
C GLY A 196 5.86 -1.66 -1.47
N ASN A 197 6.30 -1.19 -2.63
CA ASN A 197 5.83 0.04 -3.25
C ASN A 197 4.43 -0.13 -3.85
N PRO A 198 3.59 0.91 -3.83
CA PRO A 198 2.34 0.95 -4.57
C PRO A 198 2.56 0.61 -6.05
N LEU A 199 1.58 -0.04 -6.66
CA LEU A 199 1.52 -0.27 -8.11
C LEU A 199 2.70 -1.05 -8.75
N PHE A 200 3.62 -1.61 -7.96
CA PHE A 200 4.79 -2.33 -8.49
C PHE A 200 4.37 -3.57 -9.29
N ASN A 201 3.43 -4.38 -8.79
CA ASN A 201 2.89 -5.50 -9.55
C ASN A 201 1.80 -5.10 -10.55
N GLU A 202 1.32 -3.87 -10.50
CA GLU A 202 0.26 -3.35 -11.34
C GLU A 202 0.84 -2.86 -12.67
N VAL A 203 1.83 -1.95 -12.62
CA VAL A 203 2.33 -1.16 -13.76
C VAL A 203 3.81 -1.47 -14.10
N ILE A 204 4.61 -1.97 -13.15
CA ILE A 204 6.03 -2.27 -13.40
C ILE A 204 6.23 -3.73 -13.84
N VAL A 205 5.69 -4.69 -13.10
CA VAL A 205 5.87 -6.12 -13.42
C VAL A 205 4.88 -6.55 -14.51
N PRO A 206 5.33 -7.13 -15.64
CA PRO A 206 4.43 -7.60 -16.68
C PRO A 206 3.49 -8.70 -16.21
N MET A 207 2.29 -8.74 -16.80
CA MET A 207 1.22 -9.67 -16.44
C MET A 207 1.67 -11.13 -16.35
N ALA A 208 2.50 -11.60 -17.29
CA ALA A 208 2.98 -12.98 -17.33
C ALA A 208 3.89 -13.36 -16.14
N GLU A 209 4.47 -12.39 -15.44
CA GLU A 209 5.39 -12.64 -14.32
C GLU A 209 4.80 -12.29 -12.94
N LYS A 210 3.59 -11.70 -12.87
CA LYS A 210 2.98 -11.22 -11.62
C LYS A 210 2.87 -12.30 -10.54
N ASP A 211 2.44 -13.52 -10.89
CA ASP A 211 2.33 -14.63 -9.94
C ASP A 211 3.69 -15.10 -9.40
N ALA A 212 4.70 -15.14 -10.27
CA ALA A 212 6.07 -15.47 -9.89
C ALA A 212 6.68 -14.37 -8.99
N TRP A 213 6.34 -13.10 -9.24
CA TRP A 213 6.76 -11.98 -8.40
C TRP A 213 6.08 -12.01 -7.03
N ASN A 214 4.76 -12.25 -6.99
CA ASN A 214 3.94 -12.30 -5.79
C ASN A 214 4.40 -13.38 -4.80
N SER A 215 4.89 -14.51 -5.31
CA SER A 215 5.39 -15.62 -4.50
C SER A 215 6.87 -15.50 -4.11
N ALA A 216 7.63 -14.59 -4.72
CA ALA A 216 9.05 -14.42 -4.46
C ALA A 216 9.34 -13.56 -3.23
N HIS A 217 10.42 -13.87 -2.52
CA HIS A 217 10.97 -12.98 -1.49
C HIS A 217 11.63 -11.75 -2.16
N PRO A 218 11.50 -10.52 -1.64
CA PRO A 218 12.04 -9.31 -2.30
C PRO A 218 13.55 -9.34 -2.59
N ALA A 219 14.33 -10.08 -1.80
CA ALA A 219 15.76 -10.31 -2.07
C ALA A 219 16.06 -10.97 -3.44
N ASN A 220 15.05 -11.55 -4.09
CA ASN A 220 15.16 -12.18 -5.40
C ASN A 220 14.67 -11.28 -6.55
N ASP A 221 14.45 -9.98 -6.30
CA ASP A 221 13.85 -9.08 -7.29
C ASP A 221 14.82 -8.54 -8.35
N ALA A 222 16.10 -8.87 -8.25
CA ALA A 222 17.11 -8.45 -9.23
C ALA A 222 16.72 -8.73 -10.68
N LYS A 223 15.97 -9.82 -10.93
CA LYS A 223 15.47 -10.15 -12.28
C LYS A 223 14.38 -9.22 -12.82
N TYR A 224 13.66 -8.50 -11.96
CA TYR A 224 12.62 -7.54 -12.32
C TYR A 224 13.17 -6.11 -12.54
N THR A 225 14.44 -5.86 -12.21
CA THR A 225 15.10 -4.55 -12.40
C THR A 225 15.04 -4.06 -13.84
N LYS A 226 15.05 -4.97 -14.82
CA LYS A 226 14.89 -4.63 -16.24
C LYS A 226 13.60 -3.85 -16.51
N TYR A 227 12.51 -4.14 -15.78
CA TYR A 227 11.22 -3.46 -15.92
C TYR A 227 11.18 -2.12 -15.19
N VAL A 228 11.98 -1.96 -14.13
CA VAL A 228 12.13 -0.64 -13.46
C VAL A 228 13.03 0.28 -14.27
N ASN A 229 14.14 -0.27 -14.81
CA ASN A 229 15.11 0.50 -15.58
C ASN A 229 14.57 0.88 -16.97
N ARG A 230 13.56 0.16 -17.47
CA ARG A 230 12.83 0.42 -18.72
C ARG A 230 11.34 0.11 -18.51
N PRO A 231 10.60 0.98 -17.81
CA PRO A 231 9.16 0.75 -17.61
C PRO A 231 8.43 0.77 -18.94
N GLU A 232 7.55 -0.20 -19.14
CA GLU A 232 6.74 -0.28 -20.35
C GLU A 232 5.90 0.98 -20.54
N LEU A 233 5.26 1.47 -19.47
CA LEU A 233 4.49 2.71 -19.50
C LEU A 233 5.32 3.91 -19.99
N ALA A 234 6.57 4.06 -19.52
CA ALA A 234 7.45 5.13 -20.00
C ALA A 234 7.74 5.05 -21.51
N GLY A 235 7.86 3.83 -22.05
CA GLY A 235 8.04 3.60 -23.48
C GLY A 235 6.75 3.79 -24.29
N LEU A 236 5.59 3.56 -23.68
CA LEU A 236 4.28 3.75 -24.32
C LEU A 236 3.87 5.22 -24.35
N LEU A 237 4.18 6.03 -23.32
CA LEU A 237 3.73 7.43 -23.24
C LEU A 237 4.02 8.25 -24.52
N PRO A 238 5.21 8.23 -25.14
CA PRO A 238 5.44 8.97 -26.39
C PRO A 238 4.66 8.44 -27.60
N VAL A 239 4.30 7.15 -27.61
CA VAL A 239 3.51 6.52 -28.67
C VAL A 239 2.03 6.85 -28.50
N LEU A 240 1.55 6.77 -27.26
CA LEU A 240 0.18 7.07 -26.87
C LEU A 240 -0.11 8.57 -26.90
N TYR A 241 0.90 9.41 -26.74
CA TYR A 241 0.78 10.88 -26.77
C TYR A 241 1.80 11.50 -27.73
N PRO A 242 1.59 11.37 -29.07
CA PRO A 242 2.55 11.87 -30.06
C PRO A 242 2.85 13.35 -29.86
N GLY A 243 4.14 13.68 -29.67
CA GLY A 243 4.62 15.06 -29.48
C GLY A 243 4.50 15.62 -28.07
N VAL A 244 3.91 14.89 -27.11
CA VAL A 244 3.76 15.35 -25.71
C VAL A 244 5.00 15.03 -24.88
N PHE A 245 5.64 13.88 -25.13
CA PHE A 245 6.83 13.41 -24.39
C PHE A 245 8.08 13.19 -25.27
N PRO A 246 8.50 14.18 -26.10
CA PRO A 246 9.63 14.00 -27.01
C PRO A 246 10.98 13.78 -26.31
N ASN A 247 11.23 14.41 -25.15
CA ASN A 247 12.48 14.22 -24.42
C ASN A 247 12.53 12.83 -23.78
N LEU A 248 11.43 12.38 -23.19
CA LEU A 248 11.32 11.00 -22.68
C LEU A 248 11.53 9.97 -23.79
N ALA A 249 10.98 10.22 -25.00
CA ALA A 249 11.17 9.34 -26.16
C ALA A 249 12.65 9.20 -26.56
N ALA A 250 13.42 10.29 -26.46
CA ALA A 250 14.84 10.30 -26.76
C ALA A 250 15.71 9.70 -25.64
N TYR A 251 15.17 9.51 -24.44
CA TYR A 251 15.93 9.03 -23.29
C TYR A 251 16.17 7.51 -23.36
N THR A 252 17.34 7.14 -23.85
CA THR A 252 17.74 5.75 -24.06
C THR A 252 18.66 5.20 -22.97
N LYS A 253 18.87 5.88 -21.84
CA LYS A 253 19.63 5.35 -20.71
C LYS A 253 18.72 4.55 -19.76
N PRO A 254 19.26 3.65 -18.93
CA PRO A 254 18.50 3.06 -17.82
C PRO A 254 17.93 4.14 -16.88
N ARG A 255 16.71 3.91 -16.38
CA ARG A 255 16.03 4.77 -15.39
C ARG A 255 16.60 4.58 -13.98
N ALA A 256 17.81 5.12 -13.75
CA ALA A 256 18.50 5.04 -12.46
C ALA A 256 17.74 5.77 -11.34
N ASP A 257 16.96 6.79 -11.68
CA ASP A 257 16.05 7.49 -10.78
C ASP A 257 14.94 6.56 -10.26
N LEU A 258 14.26 5.83 -11.15
CA LEU A 258 13.25 4.84 -10.76
C LEU A 258 13.86 3.66 -10.01
N ASN A 259 15.07 3.25 -10.37
CA ASN A 259 15.80 2.22 -9.63
C ASN A 259 16.05 2.65 -8.17
N ALA A 260 16.52 3.88 -7.97
CA ALA A 260 16.71 4.43 -6.65
C ALA A 260 15.39 4.54 -5.87
N ILE A 261 14.32 5.03 -6.49
CA ILE A 261 13.00 5.21 -5.86
C ILE A 261 12.39 3.85 -5.46
N LEU A 262 12.37 2.87 -6.38
CA LEU A 262 11.58 1.63 -6.21
C LEU A 262 12.40 0.42 -5.73
N MET A 263 13.73 0.39 -5.95
CA MET A 263 14.52 -0.84 -5.78
C MET A 263 15.62 -0.79 -4.73
N THR A 264 16.37 0.30 -4.59
CA THR A 264 17.53 0.37 -3.67
C THR A 264 17.43 1.42 -2.57
N GLY A 265 16.56 2.41 -2.76
CA GLY A 265 16.59 3.66 -2.01
C GLY A 265 17.51 4.68 -2.67
N ILE A 266 17.26 5.95 -2.33
CA ILE A 266 17.98 7.12 -2.81
C ILE A 266 19.27 7.27 -2.00
N PRO A 267 20.46 7.21 -2.65
CA PRO A 267 21.73 7.38 -1.97
C PRO A 267 21.98 8.84 -1.60
N ALA A 268 22.89 9.04 -0.64
CA ALA A 268 23.36 10.37 -0.26
C ALA A 268 23.91 11.14 -1.48
N GLY A 269 23.63 12.43 -1.53
CA GLY A 269 24.10 13.34 -2.59
C GLY A 269 23.14 13.51 -3.77
N VAL A 270 22.11 12.67 -3.90
CA VAL A 270 21.04 12.84 -4.91
C VAL A 270 20.04 13.91 -4.47
N VAL A 271 19.59 13.82 -3.22
CA VAL A 271 18.71 14.82 -2.60
C VAL A 271 19.45 15.42 -1.39
N PRO A 272 19.64 16.75 -1.32
CA PRO A 272 20.34 17.38 -0.21
C PRO A 272 19.70 17.05 1.15
N GLY A 273 20.52 16.61 2.12
CA GLY A 273 20.06 16.30 3.48
C GLY A 273 19.20 15.04 3.62
N PHE A 274 19.07 14.24 2.56
CA PHE A 274 18.23 13.05 2.54
C PHE A 274 18.97 11.84 1.94
N GLN A 275 18.73 10.66 2.53
CA GLN A 275 18.98 9.37 1.92
C GLN A 275 18.04 8.33 2.54
N ASN A 276 17.71 7.30 1.79
CA ASN A 276 17.03 6.11 2.33
C ASN A 276 17.58 4.83 1.67
N TYR A 277 18.88 4.82 1.36
CA TYR A 277 19.54 3.73 0.66
C TYR A 277 19.81 2.55 1.59
N THR A 278 19.45 1.33 1.15
CA THR A 278 19.64 0.11 1.94
C THR A 278 20.66 -0.85 1.33
N GLY A 279 21.53 -0.37 0.44
CA GLY A 279 22.53 -1.19 -0.24
C GLY A 279 22.12 -1.63 -1.66
N PRO A 280 22.99 -2.40 -2.34
CA PRO A 280 22.86 -2.70 -3.76
C PRO A 280 21.81 -3.77 -4.07
N VAL A 281 21.25 -4.44 -3.05
CA VAL A 281 20.24 -5.47 -3.22
C VAL A 281 18.98 -4.85 -3.78
N GLN A 282 18.62 -5.29 -4.98
CA GLN A 282 17.46 -4.85 -5.72
C GLN A 282 16.23 -5.53 -5.15
N SER A 283 15.37 -4.76 -4.49
CA SER A 283 14.18 -5.29 -3.81
C SER A 283 13.05 -4.28 -3.74
N ASP A 284 11.84 -4.73 -4.10
CA ASP A 284 10.62 -3.97 -3.87
C ASP A 284 10.33 -3.91 -2.36
N MET A 285 10.62 -2.76 -1.76
CA MET A 285 10.41 -2.42 -0.36
C MET A 285 10.16 -0.92 -0.23
N LEU A 286 9.24 -0.53 0.64
CA LEU A 286 9.17 0.84 1.13
C LEU A 286 10.35 1.09 2.07
N ARG A 287 11.13 2.13 1.79
CA ARG A 287 12.34 2.46 2.55
C ARG A 287 12.13 3.71 3.37
N LEU A 288 12.14 3.54 4.68
CA LEU A 288 11.89 4.61 5.64
C LEU A 288 13.18 4.94 6.39
N ASN A 289 13.65 6.16 6.23
CA ASN A 289 14.62 6.79 7.10
C ASN A 289 13.90 7.30 8.37
N VAL A 290 14.10 6.58 9.48
CA VAL A 290 13.44 6.84 10.77
C VAL A 290 14.07 8.01 11.55
N ALA A 291 15.15 8.60 11.05
CA ALA A 291 15.73 9.83 11.61
C ALA A 291 15.05 11.09 11.03
N ILE A 292 14.35 10.98 9.90
CA ILE A 292 13.51 12.08 9.38
C ILE A 292 12.28 12.23 10.29
N PRO A 293 12.06 13.42 10.89
CA PRO A 293 10.87 13.65 11.71
C PRO A 293 9.61 13.72 10.84
N PRO A 294 8.42 13.43 11.40
CA PRO A 294 7.16 13.77 10.73
C PRO A 294 7.10 15.27 10.39
N SER A 295 6.54 15.59 9.23
CA SER A 295 6.41 16.97 8.78
C SER A 295 5.29 17.71 9.53
N GLU A 296 5.53 18.96 9.90
CA GLU A 296 4.52 19.82 10.55
C GLU A 296 3.39 20.20 9.58
N THR A 297 3.73 20.41 8.31
CA THR A 297 2.78 20.64 7.21
C THR A 297 3.10 19.63 6.12
N GLU A 298 2.22 18.65 5.95
CA GLU A 298 2.40 17.58 4.97
C GLU A 298 2.09 18.09 3.55
N ASN A 299 2.97 17.76 2.60
CA ASN A 299 2.70 17.89 1.17
C ASN A 299 2.44 16.49 0.60
N SER A 300 1.27 16.27 -0.02
CA SER A 300 0.90 14.95 -0.57
C SER A 300 1.85 14.44 -1.65
N LEU A 301 2.64 15.31 -2.28
CA LEU A 301 3.66 14.94 -3.26
C LEU A 301 5.01 14.55 -2.61
N GLY A 302 5.12 14.58 -1.29
CA GLY A 302 6.27 14.07 -0.54
C GLY A 302 7.61 14.67 -0.96
N LEU A 303 8.63 13.82 -1.12
CA LEU A 303 10.02 14.23 -1.26
C LEU A 303 10.25 15.13 -2.49
N VAL A 304 9.56 14.88 -3.60
CA VAL A 304 9.70 15.68 -4.83
C VAL A 304 9.16 17.11 -4.68
N ALA A 305 8.34 17.36 -3.67
CA ALA A 305 7.88 18.69 -3.28
C ALA A 305 8.64 19.28 -2.07
N GLY A 306 9.78 18.67 -1.69
CA GLY A 306 10.61 19.12 -0.57
C GLY A 306 10.18 18.60 0.80
N ASP A 307 9.19 17.71 0.87
CA ASP A 307 8.72 17.11 2.11
C ASP A 307 9.38 15.74 2.31
N ALA A 308 10.50 15.72 3.05
CA ALA A 308 11.30 14.51 3.25
C ALA A 308 10.61 13.40 4.07
N ALA A 309 9.50 13.68 4.75
CA ALA A 309 8.74 12.67 5.49
C ALA A 309 7.76 11.89 4.60
N GLY A 310 7.48 12.40 3.38
CA GLY A 310 6.59 11.74 2.42
C GLY A 310 7.31 10.76 1.48
N PHE A 311 6.52 10.05 0.68
CA PHE A 311 7.01 9.11 -0.31
C PHE A 311 8.13 9.70 -1.21
N PRO A 312 9.21 8.95 -1.51
CA PRO A 312 9.44 7.54 -1.21
C PRO A 312 10.14 7.27 0.15
N ASN A 313 10.13 8.20 1.10
CA ASN A 313 10.59 7.94 2.47
C ASN A 313 9.55 7.17 3.28
N GLY A 314 9.39 5.88 2.96
CA GLY A 314 8.19 5.14 3.31
C GLY A 314 7.00 5.67 2.49
N ARG A 315 5.80 5.57 3.04
CA ARG A 315 4.57 6.12 2.46
C ARG A 315 3.66 6.55 3.60
N ARG A 316 3.27 7.82 3.65
CA ARG A 316 2.18 8.27 4.53
C ARG A 316 0.84 7.90 3.90
N ILE A 317 -0.19 7.77 4.74
CA ILE A 317 -1.50 7.31 4.29
C ILE A 317 -2.07 8.25 3.22
N GLY A 318 -1.91 9.57 3.40
CA GLY A 318 -2.41 10.61 2.49
C GLY A 318 -1.41 11.09 1.42
N ASP A 319 -0.28 10.41 1.21
CA ASP A 319 0.58 10.74 0.07
C ASP A 319 -0.11 10.34 -1.25
N ASP A 320 -0.11 11.23 -2.23
CA ASP A 320 -0.57 10.98 -3.61
C ASP A 320 0.54 10.28 -4.40
N VAL A 321 0.78 9.03 -4.00
CA VAL A 321 1.83 8.19 -4.59
C VAL A 321 1.60 7.89 -6.07
N VAL A 322 0.35 7.87 -6.53
CA VAL A 322 0.04 7.61 -7.94
C VAL A 322 0.54 8.76 -8.80
N THR A 323 0.24 10.01 -8.42
CA THR A 323 0.77 11.18 -9.13
C THR A 323 2.29 11.23 -9.05
N ILE A 324 2.91 10.97 -7.88
CA ILE A 324 4.37 10.95 -7.75
C ILE A 324 5.01 9.92 -8.71
N GLU A 325 4.51 8.69 -8.72
CA GLU A 325 5.03 7.61 -9.56
C GLU A 325 4.81 7.86 -11.05
N LEU A 326 3.63 8.35 -11.46
CA LEU A 326 3.35 8.68 -12.86
C LEU A 326 4.25 9.83 -13.36
N ARG A 327 4.46 10.88 -12.55
CA ARG A 327 5.40 11.96 -12.89
C ARG A 327 6.83 11.45 -13.00
N ALA A 328 7.24 10.58 -12.06
CA ALA A 328 8.54 9.94 -12.13
C ALA A 328 8.66 9.14 -13.43
N ILE A 329 7.71 8.26 -13.76
CA ILE A 329 7.68 7.48 -15.01
C ILE A 329 7.75 8.38 -16.25
N ALA A 330 7.01 9.50 -16.26
CA ALA A 330 7.02 10.51 -17.33
C ALA A 330 8.35 11.29 -17.45
N GLY A 331 9.30 11.05 -16.54
CA GLY A 331 10.67 11.55 -16.63
C GLY A 331 11.01 12.70 -15.68
N LEU A 332 10.08 13.14 -14.83
CA LEU A 332 10.27 14.30 -13.96
C LEU A 332 11.47 14.15 -12.99
N THR A 333 11.80 12.92 -12.60
CA THR A 333 12.88 12.61 -11.65
C THR A 333 14.22 12.30 -12.31
N ILE A 334 14.29 12.18 -13.63
CA ILE A 334 15.55 11.88 -14.35
C ILE A 334 16.66 12.90 -14.05
N PRO A 335 16.39 14.23 -13.96
CA PRO A 335 17.44 15.22 -13.68
C PRO A 335 18.17 15.01 -12.36
N LEU A 336 17.57 14.29 -11.40
CA LEU A 336 18.22 13.95 -10.12
C LEU A 336 19.44 13.02 -10.30
N VAL A 337 19.49 12.27 -11.40
CA VAL A 337 20.58 11.31 -11.70
C VAL A 337 21.27 11.59 -13.02
N ASP A 338 20.63 12.37 -13.90
CA ASP A 338 21.19 12.82 -15.18
C ASP A 338 20.84 14.31 -15.40
N PRO A 339 21.69 15.24 -14.91
CA PRO A 339 21.44 16.68 -15.03
C PRO A 339 21.37 17.20 -16.47
N SER A 340 21.78 16.40 -17.47
CA SER A 340 21.68 16.79 -18.89
C SER A 340 20.28 16.60 -19.47
N PHE A 341 19.41 15.85 -18.80
CA PHE A 341 18.04 15.63 -19.23
C PHE A 341 17.17 16.83 -18.84
N THR A 342 16.35 17.29 -19.80
CA THR A 342 15.29 18.27 -19.54
C THR A 342 13.95 17.55 -19.58
N PRO A 343 13.17 17.52 -18.49
CA PRO A 343 11.83 16.94 -18.51
C PRO A 343 10.93 17.63 -19.55
N ASP A 344 10.07 16.84 -20.17
CA ASP A 344 8.98 17.38 -20.99
C ASP A 344 8.07 18.26 -20.12
N GLY A 345 7.58 19.38 -20.67
CA GLY A 345 6.70 20.29 -19.91
C GLY A 345 5.44 19.59 -19.39
N ALA A 346 4.97 18.56 -20.10
CA ALA A 346 3.86 17.73 -19.69
C ALA A 346 4.15 16.90 -18.41
N ALA A 347 5.41 16.54 -18.14
CA ALA A 347 5.76 15.62 -17.05
C ALA A 347 5.35 16.15 -15.66
N SER A 348 5.36 17.47 -15.43
CA SER A 348 4.90 18.07 -14.16
C SER A 348 3.38 18.20 -14.05
N ALA A 349 2.67 18.20 -15.18
CA ALA A 349 1.21 18.26 -15.26
C ALA A 349 0.56 16.87 -15.26
N VAL A 350 1.35 15.78 -15.33
CA VAL A 350 0.85 14.42 -15.11
C VAL A 350 0.29 14.30 -13.69
N GLU A 351 -0.96 13.87 -13.59
CA GLU A 351 -1.66 13.50 -12.36
C GLU A 351 -2.78 12.52 -12.72
N ASP A 352 -3.21 11.70 -11.77
CA ASP A 352 -4.39 10.85 -11.98
C ASP A 352 -5.72 11.60 -11.73
N GLY A 353 -5.63 12.81 -11.16
CA GLY A 353 -6.75 13.72 -10.92
C GLY A 353 -7.72 13.23 -9.84
N THR A 354 -7.30 12.29 -8.99
CA THR A 354 -8.14 11.73 -7.94
C THR A 354 -7.83 12.33 -6.56
N THR A 355 -8.80 12.24 -5.66
CA THR A 355 -8.64 12.57 -4.25
C THR A 355 -9.34 11.52 -3.40
N ASP A 356 -8.85 11.33 -2.17
CA ASP A 356 -9.58 10.55 -1.17
C ASP A 356 -10.73 11.40 -0.61
N THR A 357 -11.96 11.01 -0.95
CA THR A 357 -13.19 11.62 -0.42
C THR A 357 -13.94 10.67 0.51
N ASN A 358 -13.30 9.58 0.95
CA ASN A 358 -13.83 8.72 2.00
C ASN A 358 -13.79 9.41 3.38
N ALA A 359 -14.13 8.67 4.43
CA ALA A 359 -14.07 9.18 5.79
C ALA A 359 -12.66 9.70 6.11
N PRO A 360 -12.53 10.89 6.73
CA PRO A 360 -11.25 11.52 6.99
C PRO A 360 -10.36 10.64 7.86
N LEU A 361 -9.05 10.82 7.70
CA LEU A 361 -8.05 10.20 8.56
C LEU A 361 -8.27 10.59 10.04
N LEU A 362 -7.96 9.66 10.93
CA LEU A 362 -8.04 9.87 12.37
C LEU A 362 -6.70 10.40 12.89
N GLU A 363 -6.75 11.28 13.90
CA GLU A 363 -5.54 11.77 14.60
C GLU A 363 -4.91 10.71 15.53
N THR A 364 -5.57 9.56 15.69
CA THR A 364 -5.14 8.50 16.58
C THR A 364 -5.02 7.18 15.85
N PHE A 365 -4.09 6.34 16.31
CA PHE A 365 -3.87 5.00 15.77
C PHE A 365 -5.20 4.21 15.69
N PRO A 366 -5.54 3.61 14.52
CA PRO A 366 -4.68 3.28 13.38
C PRO A 366 -4.65 4.32 12.25
N PHE A 367 -5.09 5.55 12.48
CA PHE A 367 -5.06 6.70 11.57
C PHE A 367 -5.96 6.62 10.32
N LEU A 368 -6.40 5.44 9.87
CA LEU A 368 -7.42 5.35 8.81
C LEU A 368 -8.82 5.69 9.33
N GLY A 369 -9.63 6.31 8.45
CA GLY A 369 -11.00 6.71 8.71
C GLY A 369 -11.95 5.54 9.05
N LEU A 370 -13.06 5.86 9.72
CA LEU A 370 -14.09 4.87 10.05
C LEU A 370 -14.74 4.34 8.76
N PRO A 371 -15.02 3.03 8.67
CA PRO A 371 -15.61 2.44 7.48
C PRO A 371 -17.06 2.89 7.28
N GLY A 372 -17.46 3.04 6.02
CA GLY A 372 -18.87 3.18 5.66
C GLY A 372 -19.67 1.97 6.13
N GLY A 373 -20.91 2.19 6.59
CA GLY A 373 -21.80 1.09 6.98
C GLY A 373 -22.48 0.49 5.76
N GLY A 374 -22.51 -0.83 5.64
CA GLY A 374 -23.03 -1.52 4.45
C GLY A 374 -24.48 -1.18 4.10
N TYR A 375 -25.32 -0.86 5.10
CA TYR A 375 -26.70 -0.40 4.90
C TYR A 375 -26.79 1.04 4.38
N GLN A 376 -25.79 1.87 4.69
CA GLN A 376 -25.73 3.29 4.32
C GLN A 376 -24.94 3.53 3.03
N THR A 377 -24.13 2.56 2.60
CA THR A 377 -23.31 2.68 1.39
C THR A 377 -24.18 2.55 0.14
N GLU A 378 -24.17 3.59 -0.68
CA GLU A 378 -24.71 3.54 -2.03
C GLU A 378 -23.62 3.05 -3.00
N PRO A 379 -23.86 1.96 -3.76
CA PRO A 379 -22.94 1.55 -4.81
C PRO A 379 -22.77 2.66 -5.86
N GLY A 380 -21.57 2.76 -6.45
CA GLY A 380 -21.35 3.67 -7.57
C GLY A 380 -22.24 3.35 -8.77
N THR A 381 -22.54 4.36 -9.58
CA THR A 381 -23.22 4.20 -10.86
C THR A 381 -22.23 3.81 -11.95
N THR A 382 -22.49 2.70 -12.65
CA THR A 382 -21.69 2.27 -13.81
C THR A 382 -22.36 2.71 -15.10
N SER A 383 -21.58 3.17 -16.06
CA SER A 383 -22.03 3.42 -17.43
C SER A 383 -21.31 2.46 -18.37
N ALA A 384 -22.02 1.95 -19.38
CA ALA A 384 -21.38 1.24 -20.48
C ALA A 384 -20.53 2.24 -21.29
N SER A 385 -19.42 1.74 -21.85
CA SER A 385 -18.59 2.46 -22.82
C SER A 385 -19.34 2.75 -24.11
#